data_AF-A0A662XPC1-F1
#
_entry.id   AF-A0A662XPC1-F1
#
_cell.length_a   1.000
_cell.length_b   1.000
_cell.length_c   1.000
_cell.angle_alpha   90.00
_cell.angle_beta   90.00
_cell.angle_gamma   90.00
#
_symmetry.space_group_name_H-M   'P 1'
#
loop_
_entity.id
_entity.type
_entity.pdbx_description
1 polymer ?
#
loop_
_entity_poly.entity_id
_entity_poly.type
_entity_poly.pdbx_seq_one_letter_code
_entity_poly.pdbx_strand_id
1 'polypeptide(L)' 'FVVPVVVLAGWAMDRAMTLAFPQFEILIYLMSIIIVYAIIADGKSNWLEGSMLLTAYALVAISLVWVHVPTTT' A
#
# COMPACT_ATOMS: atom_id res chain seq x y z
N PHE A 1 12.80 5.13 2.52
CA PHE A 1 14.14 4.98 1.92
C PHE A 1 14.20 3.87 0.87
N VAL A 2 13.54 2.72 1.06
CA VAL A 2 13.61 1.57 0.13
C VAL A 2 13.20 1.91 -1.31
N VAL A 3 12.08 2.61 -1.51
CA VAL A 3 11.52 2.83 -2.86
C VAL A 3 12.45 3.62 -3.80
N PRO A 4 13.04 4.77 -3.41
CA PRO A 4 14.05 5.45 -4.23
C PRO A 4 15.29 4.60 -4.54
N VAL A 5 15.75 3.79 -3.57
CA VAL A 5 16.91 2.91 -3.77
C VAL A 5 16.63 1.85 -4.83
N VAL A 6 15.42 1.28 -4.82
CA VAL A 6 15.02 0.27 -5.80
C VAL A 6 14.92 0.86 -7.22
N VAL A 7 14.43 2.10 -7.36
CA VAL A 7 14.40 2.80 -8.66
C VAL A 7 15.82 3.02 -9.20
N LEU A 8 16.74 3.51 -8.36
CA LEU A 8 18.14 3.71 -8.73
C LEU A 8 18.86 2.38 -9.05
N ALA A 9 18.58 1.32 -8.29
CA ALA A 9 19.10 -0.01 -8.56
C ALA A 9 18.55 -0.59 -9.88
N GLY A 10 17.28 -0.33 -10.21
CA GLY A 10 16.68 -0.68 -11.50
C GLY A 10 17.40 -0.01 -12.66
N TRP A 11 17.69 1.29 -12.55
CA TRP A 11 18.47 2.00 -13.56
C TRP A 11 19.91 1.48 -13.69
N ALA A 12 20.54 1.08 -12.59
CA ALA A 12 21.86 0.46 -12.61
C ALA A 12 21.88 -0.94 -13.28
N MET A 13 20.72 -1.61 -13.37
CA MET A 13 20.54 -2.92 -14.03
C MET A 13 19.91 -2.80 -15.43
N ASP A 14 19.92 -1.61 -16.04
CA ASP A 14 19.29 -1.32 -17.34
C ASP A 14 17.78 -1.66 -17.39
N ARG A 15 17.10 -1.61 -16.25
CA ARG A 15 15.64 -1.80 -16.16
C ARG A 15 14.96 -0.45 -15.95
N ALA A 16 14.03 -0.11 -16.85
CA ALA A 16 13.20 1.08 -16.74
C ALA A 16 12.20 0.93 -15.59
N MET A 17 12.64 1.22 -14.36
CA MET A 17 11.78 1.25 -13.18
C MET A 17 11.34 2.69 -12.91
N THR A 18 10.03 2.89 -12.73
CA THR A 18 9.41 4.20 -12.45
C THR A 18 8.63 4.15 -11.14
N LEU A 19 8.42 5.32 -10.53
CA LEU A 19 7.59 5.50 -9.34
C LEU A 19 6.09 5.61 -9.68
N ALA A 20 5.72 5.38 -10.94
CA ALA A 20 4.34 5.47 -11.38
C ALA A 20 3.56 4.21 -10.97
N PHE A 21 2.93 4.26 -9.80
CA PHE A 21 1.99 3.24 -9.36
C PHE A 21 0.61 3.45 -10.00
N PRO A 22 -0.17 2.38 -10.25
CA PRO A 22 -1.56 2.50 -10.64
C PRO A 22 -2.36 3.36 -9.67
N GLN A 23 -3.30 4.16 -10.19
CA GLN A 23 -4.13 5.07 -9.38
C GLN A 23 -4.83 4.37 -8.22
N PHE A 24 -5.26 3.12 -8.41
CA PHE A 24 -5.95 2.33 -7.40
C PHE A 24 -5.04 2.00 -6.20
N GLU A 25 -3.80 1.60 -6.46
CA GLU A 25 -2.82 1.29 -5.41
C GLU A 25 -2.49 2.54 -4.58
N ILE A 26 -2.33 3.69 -5.24
CA ILE A 26 -2.06 4.97 -4.57
C ILE A 26 -3.21 5.32 -3.60
N LEU A 27 -4.47 5.14 -4.02
CA LEU A 27 -5.63 5.40 -3.17
C LEU A 27 -5.69 4.46 -1.96
N ILE A 28 -5.37 3.18 -2.14
CA ILE A 28 -5.30 2.21 -1.04
C ILE A 28 -4.22 2.61 -0.03
N TYR A 29 -3.02 3.00 -0.50
CA TYR A 29 -1.95 3.43 0.38
C TYR A 29 -2.35 4.68 1.17
N LEU A 30 -3.00 5.65 0.53
CA LEU A 30 -3.51 6.84 1.21
C LEU A 30 -4.52 6.46 2.30
N MET A 31 -5.47 5.58 1.98
CA MET A 31 -6.47 5.13 2.94
C MET A 31 -5.84 4.40 4.13
N SER A 32 -4.82 3.56 3.89
CA SER A 32 -4.07 2.87 4.93
C SER A 32 -3.41 3.86 5.89
N ILE A 33 -2.76 4.90 5.37
CA ILE A 33 -2.13 5.94 6.19
C ILE A 33 -3.16 6.65 7.07
N ILE A 34 -4.33 7.00 6.51
CA ILE A 34 -5.41 7.67 7.26
C ILE A 34 -5.92 6.78 8.40
N ILE A 35 -6.17 5.50 8.13
CA ILE A 35 -6.67 4.56 9.15
C ILE A 35 -5.64 4.40 10.27
N VAL A 36 -4.37 4.18 9.91
CA VAL A 36 -3.29 4.02 10.90
C VAL A 36 -3.12 5.31 11.72
N TYR A 37 -3.19 6.47 11.07
CA TYR A 37 -3.13 7.76 11.76
C TYR A 37 -4.28 7.93 12.76
N ALA A 38 -5.50 7.59 12.37
CA ALA A 38 -6.67 7.69 13.24
C ALA A 38 -6.53 6.81 14.50
N ILE A 39 -6.02 5.58 14.35
CA ILE A 39 -5.83 4.66 15.48
C ILE A 39 -4.68 5.12 16.39
N ILE A 40 -3.57 5.60 15.81
CA ILE A 40 -2.46 6.14 16.61
C ILE A 40 -2.91 7.37 17.41
N ALA A 41 -3.75 8.23 16.81
CA ALA A 41 -4.28 9.42 17.48
C ALA A 41 -5.18 9.09 18.69
N ASP A 42 -5.85 7.94 18.70
CA ASP A 42 -6.66 7.47 19.84
C ASP A 42 -5.78 7.04 21.04
N GLY A 43 -4.50 6.72 20.80
CA GLY A 43 -3.47 6.56 21.84
C GLY A 43 -3.66 5.37 22.80
N LYS A 44 -4.76 4.62 22.67
CA LYS A 44 -5.03 3.36 23.37
C LYS A 44 -5.14 2.26 22.32
N SER A 45 -4.62 1.08 22.63
CA SER A 45 -4.72 -0.08 21.74
C SER A 45 -5.66 -1.11 22.34
N ASN A 46 -6.72 -1.41 21.63
CA ASN A 46 -7.68 -2.41 22.04
C ASN A 46 -7.68 -3.64 21.08
N TRP A 47 -8.09 -4.82 21.56
CA TRP A 47 -8.08 -6.03 20.75
C TRP A 47 -9.06 -5.97 19.57
N LEU A 48 -10.20 -5.27 19.74
CA LEU A 48 -11.17 -4.99 18.69
C LEU A 48 -10.59 -4.06 17.61
N GLU A 49 -9.86 -3.00 17.97
CA GLU A 49 -9.13 -2.14 17.00
C GLU A 49 -8.13 -2.96 16.16
N GLY A 50 -7.38 -3.85 16.81
CA GLY A 50 -6.50 -4.78 16.10
C GLY A 50 -7.27 -5.70 15.14
N SER A 51 -8.43 -6.21 15.55
CA SER A 51 -9.28 -7.04 14.68
C SER A 51 -9.86 -6.27 13.49
N MET A 52 -10.20 -4.98 13.68
CA MET A 52 -10.68 -4.10 12.61
C MET A 52 -9.58 -3.83 11.59
N LEU A 53 -8.34 -3.62 12.04
CA LEU A 53 -7.17 -3.49 11.17
C LEU A 53 -6.89 -4.75 10.35
N LEU A 54 -6.93 -5.92 10.98
CA LEU A 54 -6.77 -7.21 10.28
C LEU A 54 -7.86 -7.42 9.24
N THR A 55 -9.11 -7.08 9.58
CA THR A 55 -10.24 -7.18 8.64
C THR A 55 -10.07 -6.21 7.48
N ALA A 56 -9.65 -4.97 7.73
CA ALA A 56 -9.37 -3.99 6.68
C ALA A 56 -8.24 -4.46 5.76
N TYR A 57 -7.17 -5.05 6.31
CA TYR A 57 -6.08 -5.63 5.51
C TYR A 57 -6.58 -6.80 4.63
N ALA A 58 -7.43 -7.67 5.17
CA ALA A 58 -8.02 -8.76 4.39
C ALA A 58 -8.90 -8.25 3.23
N LEU A 59 -9.69 -7.19 3.45
CA LEU A 59 -10.50 -6.55 2.41
C LEU A 59 -9.62 -5.96 1.30
N VAL A 60 -8.52 -5.29 1.67
CA VAL A 60 -7.55 -4.78 0.71
C VAL A 60 -6.92 -5.92 -0.09
N ALA A 61 -6.50 -7.00 0.57
CA ALA A 61 -5.92 -8.16 -0.10
C ALA A 61 -6.90 -8.80 -1.11
N ILE A 62 -8.17 -8.98 -0.72
CA ILE A 62 -9.22 -9.47 -1.63
C ILE A 62 -9.40 -8.49 -2.79
N SER A 63 -9.44 -7.17 -2.54
CA SER A 63 -9.63 -6.17 -3.59
C SER A 63 -8.52 -6.23 -4.65
N LEU A 64 -7.26 -6.46 -4.24
CA LEU A 64 -6.11 -6.56 -5.12
C LEU A 64 -6.08 -7.87 -5.92
N VAL A 65 -6.62 -8.96 -5.38
CA VAL A 65 -6.76 -10.23 -6.12
C VAL A 65 -7.75 -10.10 -7.28
N TRP A 66 -8.81 -9.31 -7.10
CA TRP A 66 -9.85 -9.13 -8.12
C TRP A 66 -9.58 -7.98 -9.09
N VAL A 67 -8.90 -6.92 -8.64
CA VAL A 67 -8.49 -5.82 -9.52
C VAL A 67 -7.49 -6.36 -10.53
N HIS A 68 -7.92 -6.39 -11.78
CA HIS A 68 -7.02 -6.63 -12.90
C HIS A 68 -6.22 -5.35 -13.12
N VAL A 69 -4.98 -5.33 -12.62
CA VAL A 69 -4.02 -4.29 -12.96
C VAL A 69 -3.65 -4.47 -14.43
N PRO A 70 -3.98 -3.52 -15.33
CA PRO A 70 -3.53 -3.60 -16.70
C PRO A 70 -2.01 -3.49 -16.69
N THR A 71 -1.32 -4.57 -17.09
CA THR A 71 0.09 -4.51 -17.46
C THR A 71 0.18 -3.73 -18.76
N THR A 72 0.30 -2.40 -18.68
CA THR A 72 0.68 -1.61 -19.85
C THR A 72 2.10 -2.02 -20.22
N THR A 73 2.23 -2.72 -21.35
CA THR A 73 3.49 -2.92 -22.08
C THR A 73 4.21 -1.61 -22.32
#